data_AF-A0A6B3HBA4-F1
#
_entry.id   AF-A0A6B3HBA4-F1
#
_cell.length_a   1.000
_cell.length_b   1.000
_cell.length_c   1.000
_cell.angle_alpha   90.00
_cell.angle_beta   90.00
_cell.angle_gamma   90.00
#
_symmetry.space_group_name_H-M   'P 1'
#
loop_
_entity.id
_entity.type
_entity.pdbx_description
1 polymer ?
#
loop_
_entity_poly.entity_id
_entity_poly.type
_entity_poly.pdbx_seq_one_letter_code
_entity_poly.pdbx_strand_id
1 'polypeptide(L)'
;TAADAIVIGHDMRPTSPALSGAFARGAAARGADVTLIGLCSTDQLYYASGALDLPGAMFTASHNPAQYNGIKMCRAGAAPVGQDTGLKEIRALVEQWSEGAPQPPAPATPGTITERDTLTDYASHLLAL
;
A
#
# COMPACT_ATOMS: atom_id res chain seq x y z
N THR A 1 3.00 -9.99 -9.06
CA THR A 1 1.52 -9.94 -9.04
C THR A 1 1.10 -9.33 -10.36
N ALA A 2 0.09 -9.85 -11.05
CA ALA A 2 -0.48 -9.20 -12.25
C ALA A 2 -1.52 -8.14 -11.81
N ALA A 3 -1.23 -7.40 -10.74
CA ALA A 3 -2.17 -6.48 -10.13
C ALA A 3 -1.96 -5.11 -10.75
N ASP A 4 -2.98 -4.59 -11.41
CA ASP A 4 -2.97 -3.29 -12.08
C ASP A 4 -3.47 -2.16 -11.17
N ALA A 5 -3.81 -2.47 -9.91
CA ALA A 5 -4.28 -1.50 -8.93
C ALA A 5 -3.86 -1.85 -7.49
N ILE A 6 -3.87 -0.85 -6.59
CA ILE A 6 -3.51 -0.98 -5.17
C ILE A 6 -4.31 -0.03 -4.28
N VAL A 7 -4.67 -0.48 -3.07
CA VAL A 7 -5.24 0.39 -2.02
C VAL A 7 -4.17 0.79 -1.00
N ILE A 8 -4.13 2.07 -0.62
CA ILE A 8 -3.11 2.62 0.27
C ILE A 8 -3.76 3.39 1.41
N GLY A 9 -3.39 3.05 2.64
CA GLY A 9 -3.80 3.74 3.86
C GLY A 9 -2.60 4.15 4.70
N HIS A 10 -2.82 5.01 5.69
CA HIS A 10 -1.75 5.46 6.56
C HIS A 10 -2.24 5.75 7.98
N ASP A 11 -1.33 5.67 8.95
CA ASP A 11 -1.61 6.05 10.35
C ASP A 11 -1.38 7.55 10.59
N MET A 12 -1.56 8.01 11.83
CA MET A 12 -1.48 9.40 12.24
C MET A 12 -0.05 9.96 12.39
N ARG A 13 1.01 9.22 12.02
CA ARG A 13 2.39 9.72 12.14
C ARG A 13 2.60 10.94 11.22
N PRO A 14 3.37 11.96 11.64
CA PRO A 14 3.60 13.14 10.80
C PRO A 14 4.20 12.84 9.43
N THR A 15 5.01 11.77 9.32
CA THR A 15 5.65 11.35 8.06
C THR A 15 4.73 10.50 7.17
N SER A 16 3.66 9.93 7.72
CA SER A 16 2.79 8.97 7.03
C SER A 16 2.06 9.56 5.80
N PRO A 17 1.46 10.77 5.85
CA PRO A 17 0.83 11.38 4.68
C PRO A 17 1.80 11.62 3.51
N ALA A 18 3.01 12.11 3.80
CA ALA A 18 4.00 12.41 2.77
C ALA A 18 4.57 11.13 2.14
N LEU A 19 4.86 10.10 2.96
CA LEU A 19 5.38 8.82 2.49
C LEU A 19 4.34 8.03 1.69
N SER A 20 3.09 7.94 2.16
CA SER A 20 2.01 7.28 1.43
C SER A 20 1.73 7.96 0.08
N GLY A 21 1.72 9.30 0.05
CA GLY A 21 1.58 10.05 -1.20
C GLY A 21 2.76 9.86 -2.17
N ALA A 22 3.99 9.79 -1.67
CA ALA A 22 5.16 9.50 -2.51
C ALA A 22 5.10 8.09 -3.10
N PHE A 23 4.70 7.11 -2.30
CA PHE A 23 4.50 5.74 -2.76
C PHE A 23 3.38 5.65 -3.80
N ALA A 24 2.25 6.33 -3.58
CA ALA A 24 1.15 6.39 -4.55
C ALA A 24 1.60 6.94 -5.90
N ARG A 25 2.36 8.04 -5.92
CA ARG A 25 2.95 8.60 -7.15
C ARG A 25 3.90 7.62 -7.84
N GLY A 26 4.74 6.93 -7.06
CA GLY A 26 5.62 5.88 -7.58
C GLY A 26 4.85 4.74 -8.23
N ALA A 27 3.84 4.21 -7.55
CA ALA A 27 2.97 3.13 -8.06
C ALA A 27 2.23 3.55 -9.34
N ALA A 28 1.62 4.74 -9.35
CA ALA A 28 0.94 5.29 -10.52
C ALA A 28 1.90 5.52 -11.69
N ALA A 29 3.11 6.04 -11.45
CA ALA A 29 4.14 6.16 -12.49
C ALA A 29 4.59 4.79 -13.04
N ARG A 30 4.39 3.71 -12.29
CA ARG A 30 4.60 2.32 -12.72
C ARG A 30 3.36 1.66 -13.32
N GLY A 31 2.29 2.41 -13.56
CA GLY A 31 1.09 1.98 -14.30
C GLY A 31 -0.04 1.44 -13.42
N ALA A 32 0.11 1.43 -12.09
CA ALA A 32 -0.92 0.94 -11.20
C ALA A 32 -1.95 2.04 -10.87
N ASP A 33 -3.24 1.71 -10.92
CA ASP A 33 -4.29 2.56 -10.37
C ASP A 33 -4.25 2.53 -8.83
N VAL A 34 -4.24 3.69 -8.21
CA VAL A 34 -4.09 3.84 -6.76
C VAL A 34 -5.38 4.36 -6.15
N THR A 35 -5.87 3.65 -5.13
CA THR A 35 -6.94 4.13 -4.25
C THR A 35 -6.34 4.52 -2.90
N LEU A 36 -6.28 5.81 -2.60
CA LEU A 36 -5.91 6.34 -1.28
C LEU A 36 -7.14 6.32 -0.37
N ILE A 37 -7.03 5.65 0.78
CA ILE A 37 -8.08 5.64 1.83
C ILE A 37 -7.75 6.53 3.02
N GLY A 38 -6.63 7.25 2.96
CA GLY A 38 -6.24 8.26 3.94
C GLY A 38 -5.89 7.69 5.31
N LEU A 39 -6.25 8.46 6.35
CA LEU A 39 -6.05 8.11 7.75
C LEU A 39 -6.97 6.95 8.13
N CYS A 40 -6.40 5.78 8.43
CA CYS A 40 -7.17 4.59 8.75
C CYS A 40 -6.44 3.68 9.76
N SER A 41 -7.15 2.69 10.30
CA SER A 41 -6.49 1.59 11.03
C SER A 41 -5.89 0.57 10.04
N THR A 42 -5.02 -0.31 10.53
CA THR A 42 -4.55 -1.45 9.71
C THR A 42 -5.73 -2.38 9.34
N ASP A 43 -6.67 -2.58 10.26
CA ASP A 43 -7.84 -3.44 10.01
C ASP A 43 -8.77 -2.85 8.94
N GLN A 44 -8.95 -1.53 8.93
CA GLN A 44 -9.70 -0.84 7.87
C GLN A 44 -9.02 -0.98 6.50
N LEU A 45 -7.68 -0.93 6.43
CA LEU A 45 -6.98 -1.24 5.19
C LEU A 45 -7.20 -2.69 4.75
N TYR A 46 -7.14 -3.66 5.66
CA TYR A 46 -7.39 -5.07 5.32
C TYR A 46 -8.83 -5.30 4.87
N TYR A 47 -9.80 -4.64 5.50
CA TYR A 47 -11.17 -4.60 5.01
C TYR A 47 -11.23 -4.05 3.58
N ALA A 48 -10.62 -2.89 3.31
CA ALA A 48 -10.62 -2.29 1.97
C ALA A 48 -9.93 -3.19 0.94
N SER A 49 -8.82 -3.84 1.30
CA SER A 49 -8.13 -4.82 0.46
C SER A 49 -9.01 -6.00 0.10
N GLY A 50 -9.80 -6.52 1.06
CA GLY A 50 -10.75 -7.59 0.81
C GLY A 50 -11.97 -7.14 0.00
N ALA A 51 -12.57 -6.01 0.37
CA ALA A 51 -13.77 -5.49 -0.28
C ALA A 51 -13.54 -5.06 -1.74
N LEU A 52 -12.33 -4.60 -2.08
CA LEU A 52 -11.95 -4.22 -3.44
C LEU A 52 -11.22 -5.33 -4.21
N ASP A 53 -10.89 -6.44 -3.54
CA ASP A 53 -9.98 -7.49 -4.04
C ASP A 53 -8.65 -6.93 -4.59
N LEU A 54 -8.07 -5.97 -3.85
CA LEU A 54 -6.83 -5.27 -4.23
C LEU A 54 -5.71 -5.56 -3.23
N PRO A 55 -4.44 -5.62 -3.67
CA PRO A 55 -3.31 -5.56 -2.75
C PRO A 55 -3.33 -4.25 -1.95
N GLY A 56 -2.75 -4.28 -0.75
CA GLY A 56 -2.78 -3.16 0.19
C GLY A 56 -1.40 -2.74 0.68
N ALA A 57 -1.22 -1.44 0.92
CA ALA A 57 -0.05 -0.89 1.61
C ALA A 57 -0.47 0.04 2.76
N MET A 58 -0.06 -0.30 3.99
CA MET A 58 -0.29 0.50 5.20
C MET A 58 0.99 1.22 5.59
N PHE A 59 0.95 2.54 5.63
CA PHE A 59 2.04 3.34 6.20
C PHE A 59 1.88 3.42 7.71
N THR A 60 2.73 2.69 8.42
CA THR A 60 2.74 2.62 9.89
C THR A 60 4.02 1.94 10.38
N ALA A 61 4.49 2.33 11.56
CA ALA A 61 5.45 1.55 12.34
C ALA A 61 4.81 0.92 13.58
N SER A 62 3.51 0.65 13.54
CA SER A 62 2.73 0.08 14.64
C SER A 62 2.91 0.90 15.93
N HIS A 63 3.59 0.34 16.93
CA HIS A 63 3.83 0.95 18.24
C HIS A 63 5.18 1.68 18.35
N ASN A 64 6.01 1.68 17.30
CA ASN A 64 7.31 2.34 17.36
C ASN A 64 7.14 3.85 17.58
N PRO A 65 8.12 4.54 18.20
CA PRO A 65 8.10 5.99 18.36
C PRO A 65 7.81 6.75 17.04
N ALA A 66 7.22 7.94 17.14
CA ALA A 66 6.67 8.69 16.00
C ALA A 66 7.71 9.05 14.92
N GLN A 67 8.99 9.11 15.26
CA GLN A 67 10.08 9.34 14.30
C GLN A 67 10.31 8.17 13.33
N TYR A 68 9.86 6.97 13.67
CA TYR A 68 9.94 5.79 12.79
C TYR A 68 8.71 5.67 11.92
N ASN A 69 8.88 5.12 10.71
CA ASN A 69 7.79 4.72 9.84
C ASN A 69 8.14 3.41 9.12
N GLY A 70 7.16 2.80 8.48
CA GLY A 70 7.29 1.54 7.77
C GLY A 70 6.09 1.30 6.85
N ILE A 71 6.15 0.23 6.07
CA ILE A 71 5.08 -0.18 5.17
C ILE A 71 4.72 -1.62 5.50
N LYS A 72 3.47 -1.88 5.89
CA LYS A 72 2.91 -3.24 5.88
C LYS A 72 2.28 -3.48 4.51
N MET A 73 2.55 -4.61 3.88
CA MET A 73 1.99 -4.96 2.58
C MET A 73 1.16 -6.25 2.67
N CYS A 74 0.07 -6.28 1.91
CA CYS A 74 -0.72 -7.48 1.68
C CYS A 74 -1.01 -7.64 0.18
N ARG A 75 -1.26 -8.89 -0.23
CA ARG A 75 -1.85 -9.21 -1.53
C ARG A 75 -3.37 -8.98 -1.47
N ALA A 76 -4.03 -9.13 -2.61
CA ALA A 76 -5.48 -9.10 -2.70
C ALA A 76 -6.14 -10.04 -1.68
N GLY A 77 -7.32 -9.65 -1.18
CA GLY A 77 -7.97 -10.37 -0.09
C GLY A 77 -7.25 -10.27 1.26
N ALA A 78 -6.42 -9.23 1.46
CA ALA A 78 -5.58 -9.05 2.65
C ALA A 78 -4.61 -10.21 2.96
N ALA A 79 -4.25 -11.02 1.96
CA ALA A 79 -3.32 -12.13 2.17
C ALA A 79 -1.90 -11.62 2.53
N PRO A 80 -1.23 -12.17 3.54
CA PRO A 80 -0.01 -11.59 4.09
C PRO A 80 1.19 -11.70 3.13
N VAL A 81 2.03 -10.65 3.11
CA VAL A 81 3.34 -10.67 2.47
C VAL A 81 4.43 -10.80 3.55
N GLY A 82 5.00 -12.00 3.64
CA GLY A 82 6.11 -12.33 4.53
C GLY A 82 7.42 -12.57 3.78
N GLN A 83 8.43 -13.10 4.48
CA GLN A 83 9.75 -13.38 3.90
C GLN A 83 9.67 -14.27 2.66
N ASP A 84 8.93 -15.38 2.76
CA ASP A 84 8.82 -16.38 1.70
C ASP A 84 7.69 -16.08 0.69
N THR A 85 6.90 -15.02 0.92
CA THR A 85 5.78 -14.66 0.05
C THR A 85 5.90 -13.26 -0.58
N GLY A 86 7.08 -12.64 -0.49
CA GLY A 86 7.43 -11.46 -1.29
C GLY A 86 8.49 -10.52 -0.68
N LEU A 87 8.68 -10.49 0.64
CA LEU A 87 9.62 -9.52 1.24
C LEU A 87 11.08 -9.77 0.83
N LYS A 88 11.50 -11.02 0.63
CA LYS A 88 12.84 -11.34 0.11
C LYS A 88 13.04 -10.82 -1.31
N GLU A 89 12.02 -10.93 -2.17
CA GLU A 89 12.05 -10.46 -3.56
C GLU A 89 12.13 -8.92 -3.61
N ILE A 90 11.30 -8.26 -2.80
CA ILE A 90 11.31 -6.79 -2.68
C ILE A 90 12.68 -6.30 -2.22
N ARG A 91 13.26 -6.96 -1.19
CA ARG A 91 14.60 -6.64 -0.71
C ARG A 91 15.65 -6.74 -1.83
N ALA A 92 15.67 -7.87 -2.55
CA ALA A 92 16.63 -8.09 -3.62
C ALA A 92 16.51 -7.03 -4.74
N LEU A 93 15.28 -6.65 -5.12
CA LEU A 93 15.03 -5.61 -6.12
C LEU A 93 15.52 -4.23 -5.64
N VAL A 94 15.24 -3.88 -4.39
CA VAL A 94 15.68 -2.61 -3.79
C VAL A 94 17.20 -2.54 -3.71
N GLU A 95 17.87 -3.61 -3.28
CA GLU A 95 19.33 -3.71 -3.23
C GLU A 95 19.94 -3.53 -4.64
N GLN A 96 19.45 -4.27 -5.64
CA GLN A 96 19.90 -4.15 -7.03
C GLN A 96 19.75 -2.74 -7.58
N TRP A 97 18.60 -2.10 -7.40
CA TRP A 97 18.36 -0.74 -7.90
C TRP A 97 19.19 0.30 -7.15
N SER A 98 19.46 0.10 -5.86
CA SER A 98 20.34 0.98 -5.09
C SER A 98 21.81 0.87 -5.53
N GLU A 99 22.21 -0.26 -6.11
CA GLU A 99 23.55 -0.50 -6.68
C GLU A 99 23.65 -0.07 -8.16
N GLY A 100 22.60 0.52 -8.73
CA GLY A 100 22.60 1.05 -10.09
C GLY A 100 22.17 0.06 -11.16
N ALA A 101 21.57 -1.08 -10.79
CA ALA A 101 20.98 -1.98 -11.78
C ALA A 101 19.86 -1.26 -12.56
N PRO A 102 19.71 -1.51 -13.87
CA PRO A 102 18.63 -0.94 -14.66
C PRO A 102 17.26 -1.28 -14.07
N GLN A 103 16.41 -0.26 -13.93
CA GLN A 103 15.00 -0.46 -13.60
C GLN A 103 14.21 -0.87 -14.86
N PRO A 104 13.11 -1.63 -14.72
CA PRO A 104 12.23 -1.89 -15.84
C PRO A 104 11.76 -0.58 -16.49
N PRO A 105 11.61 -0.52 -17.82
CA PRO A 105 11.14 0.70 -18.49
C PRO A 105 9.80 1.15 -17.92
N ALA A 106 9.58 2.46 -17.86
CA ALA A 106 8.28 3.00 -17.45
C ALA A 106 7.19 2.53 -18.44
N PRO A 107 5.97 2.25 -17.96
CA PRO A 107 4.86 1.97 -18.86
C PRO A 107 4.54 3.20 -19.73
N ALA A 108 3.93 2.97 -20.89
CA ALA A 108 3.52 4.06 -21.80
C ALA A 108 2.45 4.97 -21.19
N THR A 109 1.62 4.44 -20.29
CA THR A 109 0.54 5.17 -19.63
C THR A 109 0.68 5.01 -18.11
N PRO A 110 0.82 6.12 -17.36
CA PRO A 110 0.72 6.08 -15.91
C PRO A 110 -0.68 5.66 -15.46
N GLY A 111 -0.77 5.02 -14.30
CA GLY A 111 -2.03 4.77 -13.61
C GLY A 111 -2.61 6.05 -13.01
N THR A 112 -3.81 5.94 -12.47
CA THR A 112 -4.53 7.04 -11.82
C THR A 112 -4.37 7.02 -10.30
N ILE A 113 -4.61 8.15 -9.65
CA ILE A 113 -4.69 8.23 -8.19
C ILE A 113 -6.05 8.79 -7.85
N THR A 114 -6.79 8.07 -7.02
CA THR A 114 -8.13 8.44 -6.54
C THR A 114 -8.16 8.37 -5.02
N GLU A 115 -9.07 9.13 -4.40
CA GLU A 115 -9.32 9.09 -2.97
C GLU A 115 -10.68 8.46 -2.71
N ARG A 116 -10.77 7.63 -1.67
CA ARG A 116 -12.02 7.00 -1.22
C ARG A 116 -12.04 6.91 0.30
N ASP A 117 -13.03 7.52 0.92
CA ASP A 117 -13.35 7.23 2.32
C ASP A 117 -13.98 5.84 2.43
N THR A 118 -13.48 5.02 3.34
CA THR A 118 -13.95 3.65 3.60
C THR A 118 -14.47 3.48 5.02
N LEU A 119 -14.50 4.53 5.84
CA LEU A 119 -14.85 4.43 7.25
C LEU A 119 -16.30 3.96 7.44
N THR A 120 -17.23 4.52 6.67
CA THR A 120 -18.65 4.14 6.72
C THR A 120 -18.87 2.69 6.29
N ASP A 121 -18.21 2.28 5.20
CA ASP A 121 -18.28 0.91 4.67
C ASP A 121 -17.72 -0.10 5.69
N TYR A 122 -16.56 0.23 6.27
CA TYR A 122 -15.90 -0.58 7.30
C TYR A 122 -16.75 -0.69 8.58
N ALA A 123 -17.28 0.42 9.08
CA ALA A 123 -18.15 0.42 10.25
C ALA A 123 -19.41 -0.43 10.02
N SER A 124 -20.02 -0.32 8.83
CA SER A 124 -21.18 -1.11 8.47
C SER A 124 -20.86 -2.61 8.41
N HIS A 125 -19.70 -2.99 7.90
CA HIS A 125 -19.23 -4.37 7.90
C HIS A 125 -19.10 -4.92 9.32
N LEU A 126 -18.46 -4.17 10.22
CA LEU A 126 -18.29 -4.60 11.62
C LEU A 126 -19.62 -4.76 12.36
N LEU A 127 -20.61 -3.93 12.08
CA LEU A 127 -21.95 -4.01 12.68
C LEU A 127 -22.79 -5.19 12.15
N ALA A 128 -22.35 -5.83 11.06
CA ALA A 128 -23.04 -6.96 10.44
C ALA A 128 -22.41 -8.32 10.77
N LEU A 129 -21.31 -8.35 11.54
CA LEU A 129 -20.68 -9.56 12.07
C LEU A 129 -21.48 -10.14 13.25
#